data_AF-A0A0B2VAN4-F1
#
_entry.id   AF-A0A0B2VAN4-F1
#
_cell.length_a   1.000
_cell.length_b   1.000
_cell.length_c   1.000
_cell.angle_alpha   90.00
_cell.angle_beta   90.00
_cell.angle_gamma   90.00
#
_symmetry.space_group_name_H-M   'P 1'
#
loop_
_entity.id
_entity.type
_entity.pdbx_description
1 polymer ?
#
loop_
_entity_poly.entity_id
_entity_poly.type
_entity_poly.pdbx_seq_one_letter_code
_entity_poly.pdbx_strand_id
1 'polypeptide(L)'
;MSVYPEAAPHLSLEERSMVAQLRDRLLQTMPEGIPCDLDTDLNLVRWIRGYQHNIDRIIKTFPEYVSSRKAAGFDRSDHAERFFEMAHIKPYLPYIASSRLDDRVWSDQHNAFLFVERGWSQPKEFVKAIRSSDYLLHCFGYSEMLLQYILRREKAQEENKGPVQFIVLFDLYDVNLTDYLNPLSAHIRLWQTRSDLWQDWYIF
;
A
#
# COMPACT_ATOMS: atom_id res chain seq x y z
N MET A 1 0.01 9.51 -14.57
CA MET A 1 0.42 10.93 -14.49
C MET A 1 0.11 11.39 -13.08
N SER A 2 1.12 11.83 -12.32
CA SER A 2 0.89 12.39 -10.99
C SER A 2 -0.02 13.62 -11.12
N VAL A 3 -1.10 13.66 -10.35
CA VAL A 3 -2.06 14.79 -10.32
C VAL A 3 -1.42 16.01 -9.63
N TYR A 4 -0.29 15.83 -8.95
CA TYR A 4 0.46 16.89 -8.29
C TYR A 4 1.91 16.95 -8.79
N PRO A 5 2.38 18.11 -9.29
CA PRO A 5 3.79 18.31 -9.63
C PRO A 5 4.69 18.46 -8.39
N GLU A 6 4.12 18.47 -7.19
CA GLU A 6 4.78 18.76 -5.90
C GLU A 6 4.38 17.71 -4.83
N ALA A 7 4.80 17.92 -3.58
CA ALA A 7 4.43 17.06 -2.45
C ALA A 7 2.90 17.06 -2.17
N ALA A 8 2.42 16.03 -1.48
CA ALA A 8 1.01 15.90 -1.11
C ALA A 8 0.57 17.08 -0.21
N PRO A 9 -0.66 17.58 -0.38
CA PRO A 9 -1.14 18.69 0.42
C PRO A 9 -1.24 18.32 1.90
N HIS A 10 -0.86 19.27 2.76
CA HIS A 10 -1.08 19.19 4.20
C HIS A 10 -2.56 19.02 4.54
N LEU A 11 -2.80 18.60 5.78
CA LEU A 11 -4.16 18.46 6.31
C LEU A 11 -4.81 19.84 6.48
N SER A 12 -5.97 20.01 5.85
CA SER A 12 -6.84 21.16 6.08
C SER A 12 -7.43 21.12 7.49
N LEU A 13 -8.00 22.26 7.93
CA LEU A 13 -8.71 22.32 9.21
C LEU A 13 -9.94 21.38 9.22
N GLU A 14 -10.62 21.26 8.09
CA GLU A 14 -11.74 20.33 7.91
C GLU A 14 -11.27 18.88 8.06
N GLU A 15 -10.17 18.51 7.40
CA GLU A 15 -9.62 17.16 7.48
C GLU A 15 -9.18 16.80 8.89
N ARG A 16 -8.60 17.73 9.66
CA ARG A 16 -8.27 17.51 11.07
C ARG A 16 -9.51 17.22 11.92
N SER A 17 -10.60 17.94 11.68
CA SER A 17 -11.88 17.69 12.34
C SER A 17 -12.43 16.29 11.99
N MET A 18 -12.36 15.91 10.72
CA MET A 18 -12.79 14.60 10.26
C MET A 18 -11.91 13.47 10.80
N VAL A 19 -10.60 13.68 10.93
CA VAL A 19 -9.67 12.73 11.56
C VAL A 19 -10.07 12.49 13.02
N ALA A 20 -10.36 13.55 13.78
CA ALA A 20 -10.84 13.41 15.16
C ALA A 20 -12.16 12.62 15.21
N GLN A 21 -13.12 12.94 14.34
CA GLN A 21 -14.39 12.21 14.24
C GLN A 21 -14.19 10.72 13.89
N LEU A 22 -13.32 10.42 12.92
CA LEU A 22 -13.03 9.04 12.52
C LEU A 22 -12.37 8.28 13.68
N ARG A 23 -11.38 8.88 14.34
CA ARG A 23 -10.68 8.29 15.48
C ARG A 23 -11.67 7.92 16.60
N ASP A 24 -12.54 8.85 17.00
CA ASP A 24 -13.55 8.60 18.04
C ASP A 24 -14.48 7.44 17.68
N ARG A 25 -14.90 7.36 16.41
CA ARG A 25 -15.77 6.26 15.97
C ARG A 25 -15.05 4.92 15.89
N LEU A 26 -13.80 4.90 15.44
CA LEU A 26 -12.99 3.67 15.44
C LEU A 26 -12.75 3.17 16.87
N LEU A 27 -12.48 4.06 17.83
CA LEU A 27 -12.33 3.68 19.23
C LEU A 27 -13.61 3.08 19.84
N GLN A 28 -14.79 3.44 19.31
CA GLN A 28 -16.06 2.84 19.72
C GLN A 28 -16.29 1.45 19.09
N THR A 29 -15.78 1.20 17.88
CA THR A 29 -15.99 -0.06 17.15
C THR A 29 -14.87 -1.08 17.33
N MET A 30 -13.69 -0.64 17.77
CA MET A 30 -12.48 -1.47 17.94
C MET A 30 -12.12 -1.59 19.43
N PRO A 31 -12.42 -2.72 20.10
CA PRO A 31 -12.15 -2.90 21.54
C PRO A 31 -10.66 -2.82 21.92
N GLU A 32 -9.77 -3.24 21.02
CA GLU A 32 -8.31 -3.16 21.20
C GLU A 32 -7.75 -1.77 20.83
N GLY A 33 -8.59 -0.85 20.36
CA GLY A 33 -8.20 0.46 19.86
C GLY A 33 -7.55 0.41 18.46
N ILE A 34 -7.09 1.57 18.00
CA ILE A 34 -6.33 1.71 16.75
C ILE A 34 -4.88 1.32 17.03
N PRO A 35 -4.24 0.46 16.20
CA PRO A 35 -2.81 0.18 16.34
C PRO A 35 -1.96 1.45 16.33
N CYS A 36 -0.99 1.55 17.24
CA CYS A 36 -0.17 2.76 17.43
C CYS A 36 0.65 3.16 16.20
N ASP A 37 1.00 2.20 15.33
CA ASP A 37 1.62 2.50 14.05
C ASP A 37 0.67 3.21 13.07
N LEU A 38 -0.61 2.87 13.13
CA LEU A 38 -1.67 3.38 12.26
C LEU A 38 -2.41 4.60 12.83
N ASP A 39 -2.34 4.87 14.14
CA ASP A 39 -2.99 6.02 14.77
C ASP A 39 -2.17 7.30 14.59
N THR A 40 -2.13 7.80 13.35
CA THR A 40 -1.57 9.11 13.01
C THR A 40 -2.58 9.91 12.20
N ASP A 41 -2.56 11.23 12.33
CA ASP A 41 -3.45 12.09 11.55
C ASP A 41 -3.23 11.91 10.04
N LEU A 42 -1.97 11.75 9.61
CA LEU A 42 -1.60 11.50 8.21
C LEU A 42 -2.14 10.16 7.70
N ASN A 43 -2.11 9.10 8.52
CA ASN A 43 -2.66 7.82 8.11
C ASN A 43 -4.20 7.85 8.09
N LEU A 44 -4.84 8.38 9.13
CA LEU A 44 -6.30 8.44 9.18
C LEU A 44 -6.89 9.31 8.07
N VAL A 45 -6.22 10.40 7.68
CA VAL A 45 -6.68 11.22 6.54
C VAL A 45 -6.58 10.48 5.21
N ARG A 46 -5.64 9.53 5.03
CA ARG A 46 -5.58 8.70 3.81
C ARG A 46 -6.85 7.88 3.63
N TRP A 47 -7.33 7.27 4.71
CA TRP A 47 -8.60 6.55 4.71
C TRP A 47 -9.77 7.48 4.37
N ILE A 48 -9.80 8.67 4.97
CA ILE A 48 -10.84 9.68 4.69
C ILE A 48 -10.83 10.08 3.21
N ARG A 49 -9.67 10.42 2.66
CA ARG A 49 -9.51 10.84 1.26
C ARG A 49 -9.91 9.74 0.29
N GLY A 50 -9.41 8.52 0.46
CA GLY A 50 -9.66 7.45 -0.50
C GLY A 50 -11.07 6.86 -0.44
N TYR A 51 -11.73 6.93 0.73
CA TYR A 51 -13.15 6.63 0.84
C TYR A 51 -14.06 7.83 0.55
N GLN A 52 -13.53 8.91 -0.02
CA GLN A 52 -14.30 10.10 -0.40
C GLN A 52 -15.17 10.62 0.75
N HIS A 53 -14.56 10.70 1.93
CA HIS A 53 -15.16 11.21 3.17
C HIS A 53 -16.27 10.31 3.76
N ASN A 54 -16.45 9.09 3.24
CA ASN A 54 -17.42 8.13 3.74
C ASN A 54 -16.93 7.42 5.02
N ILE A 55 -17.03 8.11 6.16
CA ILE A 55 -16.63 7.60 7.48
C ILE A 55 -17.36 6.29 7.82
N ASP A 56 -18.64 6.15 7.47
CA ASP A 56 -19.42 4.94 7.76
C ASP A 56 -18.87 3.68 7.06
N ARG A 57 -18.28 3.83 5.87
CA ARG A 57 -17.60 2.73 5.20
C ARG A 57 -16.24 2.44 5.85
N ILE A 58 -15.47 3.48 6.18
CA ILE A 58 -14.15 3.31 6.81
C ILE A 58 -14.26 2.54 8.14
N ILE A 59 -15.23 2.87 9.01
CA ILE A 59 -15.36 2.19 10.31
C ILE A 59 -15.74 0.70 10.20
N LYS A 60 -16.17 0.24 9.03
CA LYS A 60 -16.43 -1.18 8.74
C LYS A 60 -15.18 -1.84 8.14
N THR A 61 -14.51 -1.16 7.21
CA THR A 61 -13.37 -1.73 6.49
C THR A 61 -12.07 -1.68 7.30
N PHE A 62 -11.80 -0.60 8.03
CA PHE A 62 -10.53 -0.42 8.76
C PHE A 62 -10.28 -1.55 9.79
N PRO A 63 -11.27 -1.99 10.60
CA PRO A 63 -11.08 -3.13 11.49
C PRO A 63 -10.77 -4.45 10.77
N GLU A 64 -11.36 -4.67 9.59
CA GLU A 64 -11.09 -5.86 8.76
C GLU A 64 -9.65 -5.85 8.24
N TYR A 65 -9.18 -4.69 7.79
CA TYR A 65 -7.78 -4.48 7.42
C TYR A 65 -6.82 -4.76 8.59
N VAL A 66 -7.09 -4.18 9.77
CA VAL A 66 -6.26 -4.40 10.98
C VAL A 66 -6.23 -5.87 11.40
N SER A 67 -7.37 -6.56 11.30
CA SER A 67 -7.44 -7.99 11.59
C SER A 67 -6.67 -8.82 10.55
N SER A 68 -6.75 -8.43 9.28
CA SER A 68 -6.09 -9.12 8.16
C SER A 68 -4.56 -8.99 8.23
N ARG A 69 -4.02 -7.80 8.54
CA ARG A 69 -2.57 -7.62 8.69
C ARG A 69 -2.01 -8.42 9.87
N LYS A 70 -2.75 -8.48 10.99
CA LYS A 70 -2.39 -9.28 12.17
C LYS A 70 -2.41 -10.77 11.85
N ALA A 71 -3.44 -11.25 11.15
CA ALA A 71 -3.55 -12.65 10.73
C ALA A 71 -2.43 -13.07 9.76
N ALA A 72 -2.00 -12.16 8.88
CA ALA A 72 -0.89 -12.38 7.95
C ALA A 72 0.51 -12.23 8.60
N GLY A 73 0.57 -11.69 9.83
CA GLY A 73 1.82 -11.40 10.54
C GLY A 73 2.60 -10.20 9.97
N PHE A 74 1.91 -9.27 9.32
CA PHE A 74 2.49 -8.06 8.71
C PHE A 74 2.40 -6.82 9.63
N ASP A 75 1.83 -6.97 10.82
CA ASP A 75 1.75 -5.94 11.87
C ASP A 75 3.05 -5.76 12.67
N ARG A 76 4.07 -6.56 12.36
CA ARG A 76 5.36 -6.52 13.04
C ARG A 76 6.17 -5.29 12.65
N SER A 77 6.83 -4.68 13.61
CA SER A 77 7.70 -3.52 13.36
C SER A 77 8.94 -3.83 12.51
N ASP A 78 9.35 -5.10 12.40
CA ASP A 78 10.47 -5.58 11.58
C ASP A 78 10.02 -6.16 10.22
N HIS A 79 8.76 -5.98 9.83
CA HIS A 79 8.21 -6.55 8.60
C HIS A 79 8.95 -6.03 7.36
N ALA A 80 9.21 -4.73 7.27
CA ALA A 80 9.86 -4.14 6.11
C ALA A 80 11.26 -4.73 5.84
N GLU A 81 12.04 -4.98 6.90
CA GLU A 81 13.37 -5.58 6.81
C GLU A 81 13.33 -7.06 6.45
N ARG A 82 12.24 -7.76 6.82
CA ARG A 82 12.14 -9.22 6.71
C ARG A 82 11.33 -9.71 5.54
N PHE A 83 10.54 -8.84 4.90
CA PHE A 83 9.58 -9.21 3.86
C PHE A 83 10.18 -10.14 2.80
N PHE A 84 11.33 -9.77 2.24
CA PHE A 84 12.00 -10.55 1.19
C PHE A 84 12.60 -11.89 1.67
N GLU A 85 12.76 -12.07 2.97
CA GLU A 85 13.29 -13.30 3.58
C GLU A 85 12.19 -14.22 4.12
N MET A 86 10.92 -13.81 4.06
CA MET A 86 9.79 -14.63 4.52
C MET A 86 9.67 -15.89 3.64
N ALA A 87 9.53 -17.06 4.28
CA ALA A 87 9.56 -18.36 3.61
C ALA A 87 8.48 -18.51 2.51
N HIS A 88 7.34 -17.83 2.66
CA HIS A 88 6.24 -17.85 1.69
C HIS A 88 6.31 -16.70 0.66
N ILE A 89 7.30 -15.80 0.76
CA ILE A 89 7.54 -14.70 -0.18
C ILE A 89 8.75 -14.98 -1.07
N LYS A 90 9.85 -15.40 -0.45
CA LYS A 90 11.15 -15.63 -1.08
C LYS A 90 11.11 -16.49 -2.36
N PRO A 91 10.31 -17.58 -2.45
CA PRO A 91 10.25 -18.40 -3.66
C PRO A 91 9.73 -17.67 -4.90
N TYR A 92 8.97 -16.58 -4.72
CA TYR A 92 8.31 -15.87 -5.82
C TYR A 92 9.08 -14.64 -6.32
N LEU A 93 10.10 -14.19 -5.57
CA LEU A 93 10.90 -13.01 -5.92
C LEU A 93 11.58 -13.07 -7.30
N PRO A 94 12.03 -14.23 -7.82
CA PRO A 94 12.57 -14.30 -9.19
C PRO A 94 11.55 -13.94 -10.27
N TYR A 95 10.26 -14.09 -9.96
CA TYR A 95 9.15 -13.87 -10.89
C TYR A 95 8.47 -12.51 -10.69
N ILE A 96 8.65 -11.92 -9.51
CA ILE A 96 8.08 -10.62 -9.14
C ILE A 96 9.23 -9.63 -9.01
N ALA A 97 9.46 -8.88 -10.09
CA ALA A 97 10.50 -7.87 -10.15
C ALA A 97 9.99 -6.53 -9.57
N SER A 98 10.00 -6.44 -8.25
CA SER A 98 9.86 -5.18 -7.52
C SER A 98 11.20 -4.74 -6.93
N SER A 99 11.43 -3.43 -6.90
CA SER A 99 12.62 -2.86 -6.29
C SER A 99 12.69 -3.24 -4.81
N ARG A 100 13.88 -3.64 -4.34
CA ARG A 100 14.14 -3.73 -2.90
C ARG A 100 14.34 -2.30 -2.40
N LEU A 101 13.37 -1.81 -1.67
CA LEU A 101 13.43 -0.47 -1.10
C LEU A 101 14.34 -0.46 0.12
N ASP A 102 15.16 0.58 0.20
CA ASP A 102 15.69 1.11 1.44
C ASP A 102 15.39 2.61 1.49
N ASP A 103 15.64 3.27 2.63
CA ASP A 103 15.35 4.69 2.79
C ASP A 103 16.18 5.62 1.87
N ARG A 104 17.02 5.07 0.99
CA ARG A 104 17.95 5.83 0.12
C ARG A 104 17.34 6.23 -1.20
N VAL A 105 16.29 5.56 -1.68
CA VAL A 105 15.62 5.91 -2.95
C VAL A 105 14.50 6.90 -2.67
N TRP A 106 14.88 8.17 -2.50
CA TRP A 106 14.02 9.24 -1.97
C TRP A 106 14.04 10.50 -2.83
N SER A 107 12.89 11.15 -2.94
CA SER A 107 12.74 12.50 -3.51
C SER A 107 12.29 13.48 -2.43
N ASP A 108 13.19 14.39 -2.05
CA ASP A 108 12.89 15.47 -1.10
C ASP A 108 11.82 16.43 -1.64
N GLN A 109 11.84 16.72 -2.93
CA GLN A 109 10.89 17.64 -3.58
C GLN A 109 9.45 17.12 -3.50
N HIS A 110 9.25 15.82 -3.66
CA HIS A 110 7.91 15.21 -3.68
C HIS A 110 7.49 14.64 -2.32
N ASN A 111 8.37 14.70 -1.32
CA ASN A 111 8.24 13.97 -0.07
C ASN A 111 7.87 12.49 -0.32
N ALA A 112 8.60 11.84 -1.22
CA ALA A 112 8.21 10.53 -1.76
C ALA A 112 9.36 9.54 -1.87
N PHE A 113 9.07 8.29 -1.58
CA PHE A 113 9.91 7.18 -1.99
C PHE A 113 9.69 6.89 -3.48
N LEU A 114 10.78 6.60 -4.20
CA LEU A 114 10.71 6.20 -5.60
C LEU A 114 10.96 4.70 -5.71
N PHE A 115 10.09 3.99 -6.42
CA PHE A 115 10.28 2.57 -6.68
C PHE A 115 10.00 2.19 -8.12
N VAL A 116 10.76 1.22 -8.62
CA VAL A 116 10.54 0.63 -9.94
C VAL A 116 9.86 -0.71 -9.76
N GLU A 117 8.80 -0.92 -10.53
CA GLU A 117 8.15 -2.21 -10.68
C GLU A 117 8.15 -2.61 -12.15
N ARG A 118 8.65 -3.81 -12.46
CA ARG A 118 8.66 -4.31 -13.84
C ARG A 118 7.40 -5.11 -14.11
N GLY A 119 6.76 -4.85 -15.24
CA GLY A 119 5.66 -5.66 -15.74
C GLY A 119 6.09 -7.09 -16.08
N TRP A 120 5.15 -8.04 -16.07
CA TRP A 120 5.50 -9.43 -16.38
C TRP A 120 5.78 -9.60 -17.87
N SER A 121 6.97 -10.09 -18.21
CA SER A 121 7.34 -10.41 -19.59
C SER A 121 6.67 -11.71 -20.08
N GLN A 122 6.29 -12.60 -19.17
CA GLN A 122 5.64 -13.89 -19.48
C GLN A 122 4.41 -14.14 -18.58
N PRO A 123 3.36 -13.31 -18.66
CA PRO A 123 2.24 -13.34 -17.72
C PRO A 123 1.47 -14.67 -17.74
N LYS A 124 1.42 -15.36 -18.88
CA LYS A 124 0.75 -16.67 -19.02
C LYS A 124 1.45 -17.80 -18.28
N GLU A 125 2.78 -17.78 -18.21
CA GLU A 125 3.54 -18.79 -17.47
C GLU A 125 3.54 -18.47 -15.98
N PHE A 126 3.59 -17.18 -15.63
CA PHE A 126 3.47 -16.72 -14.25
C PHE A 126 2.20 -17.28 -13.57
N VAL A 127 1.03 -17.11 -14.19
CA VAL A 127 -0.24 -17.58 -13.62
C VAL A 127 -0.39 -19.09 -13.53
N LYS A 128 0.44 -19.86 -14.25
CA LYS A 128 0.50 -21.32 -14.11
C LYS A 128 1.42 -21.74 -12.95
N ALA A 129 2.43 -20.93 -12.64
CA ALA A 129 3.46 -21.24 -11.65
C ALA A 129 3.08 -20.79 -10.23
N ILE A 130 2.26 -19.76 -10.08
CA ILE A 130 1.88 -19.19 -8.78
C ILE A 130 0.41 -19.45 -8.45
N ARG A 131 0.12 -19.82 -7.19
CA ARG A 131 -1.26 -19.83 -6.71
C ARG A 131 -1.72 -18.39 -6.49
N SER A 132 -2.95 -18.08 -6.87
CA SER A 132 -3.53 -16.75 -6.67
C SER A 132 -3.44 -16.28 -5.23
N SER A 133 -3.62 -17.17 -4.25
CA SER A 133 -3.49 -16.84 -2.83
C SER A 133 -2.09 -16.39 -2.45
N ASP A 134 -1.05 -17.04 -2.97
CA ASP A 134 0.35 -16.69 -2.67
C ASP A 134 0.71 -15.36 -3.32
N TYR A 135 0.23 -15.13 -4.54
CA TYR A 135 0.39 -13.85 -5.22
C TYR A 135 -0.28 -12.70 -4.44
N LEU A 136 -1.53 -12.87 -4.02
CA LEU A 136 -2.25 -11.86 -3.25
C LEU A 136 -1.61 -11.61 -1.88
N LEU A 137 -1.13 -12.65 -1.21
CA LEU A 137 -0.38 -12.50 0.03
C LEU A 137 0.93 -11.75 -0.18
N HIS A 138 1.62 -11.98 -1.30
CA HIS A 138 2.79 -11.21 -1.70
C HIS A 138 2.44 -9.74 -1.92
N CYS A 139 1.39 -9.43 -2.68
CA CYS A 139 0.94 -8.06 -2.91
C CYS A 139 0.57 -7.36 -1.60
N PHE A 140 -0.15 -8.06 -0.70
CA PHE A 140 -0.54 -7.55 0.60
C PHE A 140 0.68 -7.25 1.48
N GLY A 141 1.62 -8.19 1.57
CA GLY A 141 2.83 -7.99 2.37
C GLY A 141 3.76 -6.93 1.82
N TYR A 142 3.87 -6.81 0.49
CA TYR A 142 4.64 -5.75 -0.15
C TYR A 142 4.02 -4.37 0.14
N SER A 143 2.69 -4.25 0.04
CA SER A 143 1.99 -3.03 0.41
C SER A 143 2.14 -2.66 1.89
N GLU A 144 2.10 -3.63 2.81
CA GLU A 144 2.38 -3.38 4.23
C GLU A 144 3.82 -2.88 4.42
N MET A 145 4.81 -3.46 3.73
CA MET A 145 6.19 -2.99 3.77
C MET A 145 6.27 -1.52 3.32
N LEU A 146 5.63 -1.17 2.20
CA LEU A 146 5.55 0.20 1.72
C LEU A 146 4.91 1.11 2.78
N LEU A 147 3.73 0.75 3.28
CA LEU A 147 3.06 1.56 4.29
C LEU A 147 3.91 1.76 5.55
N GLN A 148 4.63 0.74 6.02
CA GLN A 148 5.54 0.88 7.15
C GLN A 148 6.67 1.87 6.88
N TYR A 149 7.25 1.91 5.68
CA TYR A 149 8.24 2.92 5.30
C TYR A 149 7.65 4.35 5.34
N ILE A 150 6.43 4.53 4.82
CA ILE A 150 5.70 5.81 4.94
C ILE A 150 5.56 6.20 6.41
N LEU A 151 4.99 5.33 7.23
CA LEU A 151 4.62 5.66 8.61
C LEU A 151 5.87 5.97 9.46
N ARG A 152 6.96 5.22 9.25
CA ARG A 152 8.24 5.49 9.93
C ARG A 152 8.80 6.87 9.56
N ARG A 153 8.79 7.22 8.28
CA ARG A 153 9.30 8.50 7.82
C ARG A 153 8.42 9.65 8.27
N GLU A 154 7.10 9.49 8.23
CA GLU A 154 6.14 10.47 8.73
C GLU A 154 6.31 10.78 10.21
N LYS A 155 6.65 9.77 11.02
CA LYS A 155 6.95 9.96 12.43
C LYS A 155 8.30 10.62 12.70
N ALA A 156 9.25 10.49 11.78
CA ALA A 156 10.62 10.99 11.93
C ALA A 156 10.85 12.37 11.30
N GLN A 157 10.01 12.78 10.35
CA GLN A 157 10.12 14.07 9.67
C GLN A 157 9.54 15.22 10.49
N GLU A 158 9.86 16.45 10.07
CA GLU A 158 9.23 17.65 10.62
C GLU A 158 7.72 17.68 10.31
N GLU A 159 6.90 18.15 11.27
CA GLU A 159 5.43 18.15 11.17
C GLU A 159 4.91 18.92 9.95
N ASN A 160 5.67 19.89 9.48
CA ASN A 160 5.37 20.73 8.32
C ASN A 160 5.71 20.09 6.97
N LYS A 161 6.22 18.85 6.89
CA LYS A 161 6.50 18.18 5.60
C LYS A 161 5.28 17.51 4.97
N GLY A 162 4.22 17.28 5.75
CA GLY A 162 2.97 16.70 5.24
C GLY A 162 3.07 15.22 4.90
N PRO A 163 2.09 14.66 4.17
CA PRO A 163 2.04 13.23 3.88
C PRO A 163 3.24 12.75 3.06
N VAL A 164 3.77 11.57 3.40
CA VAL A 164 4.76 10.87 2.57
C VAL A 164 4.04 10.06 1.48
N GLN A 165 4.59 10.08 0.27
CA GLN A 165 4.04 9.40 -0.91
C GLN A 165 4.95 8.28 -1.42
N PHE A 166 4.42 7.47 -2.34
CA PHE A 166 5.21 6.62 -3.22
C PHE A 166 5.03 7.02 -4.68
N ILE A 167 6.14 7.07 -5.41
CA ILE A 167 6.15 7.20 -6.86
C ILE A 167 6.53 5.84 -7.45
N VAL A 168 5.60 5.27 -8.20
CA VAL A 168 5.82 4.01 -8.94
C VAL A 168 6.26 4.31 -10.35
N LEU A 169 7.43 3.81 -10.73
CA LEU A 169 7.88 3.73 -12.11
C LEU A 169 7.59 2.33 -12.62
N PHE A 170 6.60 2.21 -13.51
CA PHE A 170 6.31 0.94 -14.17
C PHE A 170 7.22 0.74 -15.38
N ASP A 171 8.17 -0.18 -15.26
CA ASP A 171 9.05 -0.61 -16.34
C ASP A 171 8.33 -1.66 -17.21
N LEU A 172 7.99 -1.24 -18.43
CA LEU A 172 7.32 -2.08 -19.43
C LEU A 172 8.25 -2.53 -20.55
N TYR A 173 9.57 -2.36 -20.40
CA TYR A 173 10.54 -2.60 -21.48
C TYR A 173 10.43 -4.00 -22.09
N ASP A 174 10.30 -5.04 -21.24
CA ASP A 174 10.19 -6.44 -21.66
C ASP A 174 8.74 -6.92 -21.83
N VAL A 175 7.74 -6.03 -21.72
CA VAL A 175 6.33 -6.40 -21.78
C VAL A 175 5.84 -6.46 -23.23
N ASN A 176 5.34 -7.62 -23.64
CA ASN A 176 4.59 -7.73 -24.89
C ASN A 176 3.12 -7.37 -24.68
N LEU A 177 2.70 -6.21 -25.19
CA LEU A 177 1.32 -5.70 -25.06
C LEU A 177 0.26 -6.69 -25.55
N THR A 178 0.57 -7.53 -26.54
CA THR A 178 -0.40 -8.49 -27.10
C THR A 178 -0.85 -9.54 -26.08
N ASP A 179 -0.02 -9.84 -25.08
CA ASP A 179 -0.38 -10.78 -24.01
C ASP A 179 -1.46 -10.22 -23.09
N TYR A 180 -1.62 -8.90 -23.02
CA TYR A 180 -2.52 -8.17 -22.11
C TYR A 180 -3.83 -7.70 -22.77
N LEU A 181 -4.03 -7.97 -24.06
CA LEU A 181 -5.22 -7.49 -24.79
C LEU A 181 -6.53 -8.16 -24.37
N ASN A 182 -6.47 -9.35 -23.75
CA ASN A 182 -7.66 -10.06 -23.30
C ASN A 182 -8.00 -9.69 -21.84
N PRO A 183 -9.03 -8.87 -21.59
CA PRO A 183 -9.39 -8.42 -20.24
C PRO A 183 -9.93 -9.55 -19.35
N LEU A 184 -10.32 -10.69 -19.93
CA LEU A 184 -10.84 -11.84 -19.20
C LEU A 184 -9.76 -12.85 -18.83
N SER A 185 -8.53 -12.64 -19.27
CA SER A 185 -7.41 -13.55 -19.02
C SER A 185 -7.05 -13.62 -17.52
N ALA A 186 -6.48 -14.75 -17.10
CA ALA A 186 -6.18 -15.00 -15.68
C ALA A 186 -5.22 -13.95 -15.08
N HIS A 187 -4.22 -13.51 -15.84
CA HIS A 187 -3.25 -12.52 -15.35
C HIS A 187 -3.89 -11.14 -15.20
N ILE A 188 -4.78 -10.71 -16.12
CA ILE A 188 -5.53 -9.47 -15.95
C ILE A 188 -6.43 -9.54 -14.71
N ARG A 189 -7.09 -10.67 -14.47
CA ARG A 189 -7.90 -10.86 -13.25
C ARG A 189 -7.06 -10.76 -11.97
N LEU A 190 -5.85 -11.35 -11.95
CA LEU A 190 -4.94 -11.20 -10.80
C LEU A 190 -4.51 -9.75 -10.60
N TRP A 191 -4.19 -9.03 -11.67
CA TRP A 191 -3.89 -7.61 -11.61
C TRP A 191 -5.07 -6.78 -11.09
N GLN A 192 -6.29 -7.09 -11.52
CA GLN A 192 -7.51 -6.45 -11.01
C GLN A 192 -7.67 -6.68 -9.51
N THR A 193 -7.56 -7.93 -9.04
CA THR A 193 -7.69 -8.22 -7.60
C THR A 193 -6.62 -7.52 -6.76
N ARG A 194 -5.39 -7.39 -7.29
CA ARG A 194 -4.35 -6.58 -6.66
C ARG A 194 -4.73 -5.09 -6.62
N SER A 195 -5.28 -4.56 -7.72
CA SER A 195 -5.75 -3.18 -7.77
C SER A 195 -6.86 -2.94 -6.76
N ASP A 196 -7.80 -3.87 -6.63
CA ASP A 196 -8.91 -3.77 -5.68
C ASP A 196 -8.38 -3.74 -4.23
N LEU A 197 -7.41 -4.62 -3.90
CA LEU A 197 -6.71 -4.59 -2.60
C LEU A 197 -6.10 -3.22 -2.30
N TRP A 198 -5.43 -2.59 -3.27
CA TRP A 198 -4.84 -1.27 -3.09
C TRP A 198 -5.90 -0.18 -2.91
N GLN A 199 -6.97 -0.20 -3.70
CA GLN A 199 -8.05 0.77 -3.61
C GLN A 199 -8.81 0.68 -2.29
N ASP A 200 -8.94 -0.53 -1.73
CA ASP A 200 -9.63 -0.74 -0.46
C ASP A 200 -8.74 -0.37 0.74
N TRP A 201 -7.46 -0.76 0.77
CA TRP A 201 -6.65 -0.66 2.00
C TRP A 201 -5.43 0.26 1.93
N TYR A 202 -4.98 0.63 0.72
CA TYR A 202 -3.70 1.32 0.52
C TYR A 202 -3.86 2.55 -0.36
N ILE A 203 -4.60 3.51 0.17
CA ILE A 203 -4.77 4.82 -0.44
C ILE A 203 -3.51 5.65 -0.10
N PHE A 204 -2.58 5.72 -1.04
CA PHE A 204 -1.35 6.50 -0.92
C PHE A 204 -1.48 7.89 -1.56
#